data_AF-R7I5T9-F1
#
_entry.id   AF-R7I5T9-F1
#
_cell.length_a   1.000
_cell.length_b   1.000
_cell.length_c   1.000
_cell.angle_alpha   90.00
_cell.angle_beta   90.00
_cell.angle_gamma   90.00
#
_symmetry.space_group_name_H-M   'P 1'
#
loop_
_entity.id
_entity.type
_entity.pdbx_description
1 polymer ?
#
loop_
_entity_poly.entity_id
_entity_poly.type
_entity_poly.pdbx_seq_one_letter_code
_entity_poly.pdbx_strand_id
1 'polypeptide(L)'
;MFIKFDELELFEFFEGEPTIIGEYEEGNWMYTYGQNDFEIVLLVSTYEMYVEISITYNDNIVYRQKHNNILEIRKSNSDNLRLLLDKENSIIIKREPQIGVIVE
;
A
#
# COMPACT_ATOMS: atom_id res chain seq x y z
N MET A 1 7.47 -6.86 16.71
CA MET A 1 7.99 -6.01 15.61
C MET A 1 6.79 -5.62 14.78
N PHE A 2 6.76 -4.43 14.19
CA PHE A 2 5.60 -3.95 13.43
C PHE A 2 6.07 -3.08 12.27
N ILE A 3 5.24 -2.96 11.24
CA ILE A 3 5.51 -2.11 10.08
C ILE A 3 5.55 -0.65 10.53
N LYS A 4 6.62 0.07 10.20
CA LYS A 4 6.71 1.52 10.45
C LYS A 4 6.12 2.30 9.29
N PHE A 5 5.26 3.27 9.55
CA PHE A 5 4.78 4.21 8.55
C PHE A 5 4.25 5.46 9.23
N ASP A 6 4.19 6.56 8.47
CA ASP A 6 3.54 7.81 8.88
C ASP A 6 2.12 7.84 8.30
N GLU A 7 1.12 7.90 9.18
CA GLU A 7 -0.29 7.92 8.78
C GLU A 7 -0.62 9.12 7.87
N LEU A 8 0.01 10.27 8.09
CA LEU A 8 -0.20 11.46 7.28
C LEU A 8 0.36 11.28 5.86
N GLU A 9 1.53 10.62 5.73
CA GLU A 9 2.10 10.32 4.43
C GLU A 9 1.20 9.39 3.60
N LEU A 10 0.61 8.37 4.24
CA LEU A 10 -0.32 7.45 3.58
C LEU A 10 -1.63 8.15 3.25
N PHE A 11 -2.18 8.97 4.16
CA PHE A 11 -3.36 9.80 3.91
C PHE A 11 -3.15 10.68 2.68
N GLU A 12 -2.02 11.39 2.58
CA GLU A 12 -1.72 12.23 1.43
C GLU A 12 -1.55 11.43 0.14
N PHE A 13 -0.94 10.24 0.19
CA PHE A 13 -0.71 9.43 -1.00
C PHE A 13 -2.01 8.87 -1.57
N PHE A 14 -2.87 8.33 -0.71
CA PHE A 14 -4.15 7.72 -1.07
C PHE A 14 -5.31 8.71 -1.13
N GLU A 15 -5.08 9.97 -0.74
CA GLU A 15 -6.08 11.04 -0.70
C GLU A 15 -7.28 10.70 0.19
N GLY A 16 -7.05 9.94 1.27
CA GLY A 16 -8.11 9.48 2.15
C GLY A 16 -7.63 8.68 3.36
N GLU A 17 -8.52 8.58 4.34
CA GLU A 17 -8.36 7.74 5.53
C GLU A 17 -8.47 6.25 5.16
N PRO A 18 -7.76 5.35 5.83
CA PRO A 18 -7.93 3.92 5.63
C PRO A 18 -9.29 3.45 6.14
N THR A 19 -9.80 2.40 5.51
CA THR A 19 -10.82 1.56 6.13
C THR A 19 -10.15 0.61 7.12
N ILE A 20 -10.69 0.53 8.34
CA ILE A 20 -10.24 -0.43 9.36
C ILE A 20 -10.85 -1.79 9.04
N ILE A 21 -10.02 -2.84 8.98
CA ILE A 21 -10.48 -4.23 8.83
C ILE A 21 -10.46 -4.89 10.20
N GLY A 22 -11.63 -5.29 10.70
CA GLY A 22 -11.74 -5.85 12.06
C GLY A 22 -11.74 -4.73 13.12
N GLU A 23 -11.06 -4.96 14.23
CA GLU A 23 -10.92 -3.98 15.32
C GLU A 23 -9.72 -3.06 15.11
N TYR A 24 -9.79 -1.83 15.62
CA TYR A 24 -8.72 -0.84 15.47
C TYR A 24 -7.38 -1.33 16.06
N GLU A 25 -7.45 -2.04 17.19
CA GLU A 25 -6.31 -2.62 17.90
C GLU A 25 -5.62 -3.76 17.15
N GLU A 26 -6.25 -4.31 16.10
CA GLU A 26 -5.63 -5.33 15.25
C GLU A 26 -4.66 -4.72 14.23
N GLY A 27 -4.72 -3.40 14.02
CA GLY A 27 -3.79 -2.70 13.13
C GLY A 27 -3.86 -3.19 11.68
N ASN A 28 -5.05 -3.54 11.20
CA ASN A 28 -5.30 -3.92 9.82
C ASN A 28 -5.97 -2.76 9.07
N TRP A 29 -5.27 -2.20 8.08
CA TRP A 29 -5.68 -1.00 7.36
C TRP A 29 -5.87 -1.32 5.88
N MET A 30 -6.88 -0.73 5.26
CA MET A 30 -7.10 -0.81 3.82
C MET A 30 -7.14 0.59 3.24
N TYR A 31 -6.17 0.89 2.39
CA TYR A 31 -6.08 2.14 1.65
C TYR A 31 -6.45 1.91 0.19
N THR A 32 -7.10 2.90 -0.41
CA THR A 32 -7.60 2.80 -1.78
C THR A 32 -7.33 4.12 -2.51
N TYR A 33 -6.88 4.03 -3.77
CA TYR A 33 -6.73 5.18 -4.66
C TYR A 33 -7.16 4.79 -6.08
N GLY A 34 -7.93 5.65 -6.74
CA GLY A 34 -8.48 5.40 -8.08
C GLY A 34 -8.04 6.44 -9.12
N GLN A 35 -7.75 5.98 -10.33
CA GLN A 35 -7.42 6.82 -11.48
C GLN A 35 -7.79 6.10 -12.80
N ASN A 36 -8.56 6.75 -13.70
CA ASN A 36 -8.89 6.25 -15.05
C ASN A 36 -9.40 4.79 -15.09
N ASP A 37 -10.44 4.48 -14.32
CA ASP A 37 -11.06 3.14 -14.16
C ASP A 37 -10.15 2.07 -13.50
N PHE A 38 -8.90 2.42 -13.19
CA PHE A 38 -8.03 1.62 -12.34
C PHE A 38 -8.17 2.05 -10.89
N GLU A 39 -8.07 1.09 -9.99
CA GLU A 39 -7.97 1.33 -8.55
C GLU A 39 -6.83 0.49 -7.99
N ILE A 40 -6.04 1.08 -7.09
CA ILE A 40 -5.06 0.36 -6.28
C ILE A 40 -5.55 0.28 -4.84
N VAL A 41 -5.52 -0.94 -4.31
CA VAL A 41 -5.85 -1.24 -2.92
C VAL A 41 -4.60 -1.77 -2.24
N LEU A 42 -4.23 -1.14 -1.13
CA LEU A 42 -3.16 -1.57 -0.24
C LEU A 42 -3.77 -2.01 1.10
N LEU A 43 -3.74 -3.31 1.36
CA LEU A 43 -4.03 -3.86 2.68
C LEU A 43 -2.72 -3.94 3.46
N VAL A 44 -2.70 -3.35 4.65
CA VAL A 44 -1.55 -3.34 5.57
C VAL A 44 -1.94 -4.08 6.84
N SER A 45 -1.25 -5.16 7.17
CA SER A 45 -1.34 -5.77 8.50
C SER A 45 -0.12 -5.40 9.31
N THR A 46 -0.27 -4.40 10.18
CA THR A 46 0.84 -3.75 10.89
C THR A 46 1.61 -4.73 11.78
N TYR A 47 0.90 -5.59 12.51
CA TYR A 47 1.53 -6.52 13.46
C TYR A 47 1.93 -7.86 12.83
N GLU A 48 1.21 -8.34 11.83
CA GLU A 48 1.61 -9.53 11.07
C GLU A 48 2.70 -9.24 10.02
N MET A 49 3.04 -7.97 9.83
CA MET A 49 4.15 -7.50 8.99
C MET A 49 4.03 -7.94 7.53
N TYR A 50 2.82 -7.93 6.98
CA TYR A 50 2.60 -8.14 5.56
C TYR A 50 1.74 -7.03 4.96
N VAL A 51 1.87 -6.89 3.66
CA VAL A 51 0.97 -6.09 2.84
C VAL A 51 0.40 -6.96 1.72
N GLU A 52 -0.79 -6.62 1.27
CA GLU A 52 -1.33 -7.12 0.02
C GLU A 52 -1.67 -5.95 -0.88
N ILE A 53 -1.15 -5.98 -2.11
CA ILE A 53 -1.36 -4.95 -3.10
C ILE A 53 -2.25 -5.56 -4.18
N SER A 54 -3.35 -4.88 -4.51
CA SER A 54 -4.24 -5.25 -5.60
C SER A 54 -4.43 -4.07 -6.54
N ILE A 55 -4.46 -4.32 -7.84
CA ILE A 55 -4.93 -3.36 -8.83
C ILE A 55 -6.18 -3.95 -9.49
N THR A 56 -7.24 -3.16 -9.55
CA THR A 56 -8.46 -3.48 -10.29
C THR A 56 -8.59 -2.59 -11.53
N TYR A 57 -9.33 -3.09 -12.52
CA TYR A 57 -9.80 -2.33 -13.68
C TYR A 57 -11.28 -2.65 -13.88
N ASN A 58 -12.16 -1.65 -13.81
CA ASN A 58 -13.62 -1.85 -13.83
C ASN A 58 -14.06 -2.99 -12.89
N ASP A 59 -13.67 -2.91 -11.61
CA ASP A 59 -13.94 -3.89 -10.54
C ASP A 59 -13.32 -5.29 -10.73
N ASN A 60 -12.62 -5.55 -11.83
CA ASN A 60 -11.92 -6.81 -12.06
C ASN A 60 -10.48 -6.72 -11.55
N ILE A 61 -10.07 -7.65 -10.70
CA ILE A 61 -8.68 -7.74 -10.23
C ILE A 61 -7.77 -8.11 -11.41
N VAL A 62 -6.85 -7.21 -11.77
CA VAL A 62 -5.86 -7.42 -12.83
C VAL A 62 -4.47 -7.72 -12.28
N TYR A 63 -4.22 -7.37 -11.03
CA TYR A 63 -3.00 -7.70 -10.30
C TYR A 63 -3.32 -7.88 -8.82
N ARG A 64 -2.70 -8.88 -8.18
CA ARG A 64 -2.77 -9.09 -6.73
C ARG A 64 -1.53 -9.81 -6.25
N GLN A 65 -0.87 -9.27 -5.23
CA GLN A 65 0.30 -9.89 -4.64
C GLN A 65 0.40 -9.60 -3.15
N LYS A 66 0.65 -10.65 -2.36
CA LYS A 66 0.96 -10.57 -0.94
C LYS A 66 2.47 -10.57 -0.73
N HIS A 67 2.96 -9.63 0.08
CA HIS A 67 4.36 -9.50 0.44
C HIS A 67 4.50 -9.51 1.96
N ASN A 68 5.30 -10.44 2.47
CA ASN A 68 5.55 -10.60 3.90
C ASN A 68 6.86 -9.90 4.28
N ASN A 69 7.09 -9.76 5.58
CA ASN A 69 8.29 -9.18 6.18
C ASN A 69 8.51 -7.70 5.79
N ILE A 70 7.43 -6.93 5.68
CA ILE A 70 7.53 -5.49 5.44
C ILE A 70 8.03 -4.82 6.72
N LEU A 71 9.06 -3.99 6.57
CA LEU A 71 9.71 -3.28 7.67
C LEU A 71 9.16 -1.86 7.81
N GLU A 72 8.98 -1.19 6.67
CA GLU A 72 8.63 0.23 6.61
C GLU A 72 7.85 0.51 5.33
N ILE A 73 6.85 1.39 5.44
CA ILE A 73 6.16 2.01 4.31
C ILE A 73 6.40 3.51 4.45
N ARG A 74 6.93 4.14 3.41
CA ARG A 74 7.22 5.57 3.40
C ARG A 74 7.02 6.20 2.05
N LYS A 75 6.66 7.47 2.04
CA LYS A 75 6.56 8.27 0.83
C LYS A 75 7.95 8.56 0.29
N SER A 76 8.17 8.23 -0.98
CA SER A 76 9.42 8.61 -1.67
C SER A 76 9.30 9.97 -2.36
N ASN A 77 8.10 10.31 -2.84
CA ASN A 77 7.70 11.63 -3.33
C ASN A 77 6.16 11.70 -3.38
N SER A 78 5.59 12.77 -3.92
CA SER A 78 4.13 12.94 -4.09
C SER A 78 3.44 11.74 -4.72
N ASP A 79 4.11 11.06 -5.65
CA ASP A 79 3.50 10.09 -6.56
C ASP A 79 3.95 8.65 -6.35
N ASN A 80 4.91 8.43 -5.44
CA ASN A 80 5.52 7.13 -5.19
C ASN A 80 5.55 6.81 -3.69
N LEU A 81 4.98 5.67 -3.33
CA LEU A 81 5.08 5.05 -2.00
C LEU A 81 6.06 3.87 -2.07
N ARG A 82 7.00 3.78 -1.13
CA ARG A 82 8.00 2.71 -1.09
C ARG A 82 7.79 1.82 0.13
N LEU A 83 7.76 0.52 -0.10
CA LEU A 83 7.61 -0.52 0.90
C LEU A 83 8.93 -1.29 0.99
N LEU A 84 9.59 -1.23 2.14
CA LEU A 84 10.88 -1.86 2.37
C LEU A 84 10.68 -3.26 2.97
N LEU A 85 11.26 -4.28 2.34
CA LEU A 85 11.24 -5.67 2.81
C LEU A 85 12.53 -5.99 3.59
N ASP A 86 13.66 -5.57 3.04
CA ASP A 86 14.97 -5.61 3.69
C ASP A 86 15.85 -4.43 3.22
N LYS A 87 17.18 -4.55 3.35
CA LYS A 87 18.11 -3.48 2.95
C LYS A 87 18.24 -3.31 1.44
N GLU A 88 17.92 -4.33 0.66
CA GLU A 88 18.15 -4.38 -0.79
C GLU A 88 16.85 -4.49 -1.58
N ASN A 89 15.82 -5.14 -1.03
CA ASN A 89 14.55 -5.40 -1.70
C ASN A 89 13.47 -4.39 -1.30
N SER A 90 12.75 -3.88 -2.30
CA SER A 90 11.63 -2.97 -2.05
C SER A 90 10.57 -3.00 -3.13
N ILE A 91 9.37 -2.56 -2.77
CA ILE A 91 8.27 -2.41 -3.71
C ILE A 91 7.94 -0.92 -3.80
N ILE A 92 7.69 -0.44 -5.01
CA ILE A 92 7.24 0.92 -5.26
C ILE A 92 5.82 0.86 -5.80
N ILE A 93 4.90 1.54 -5.11
CA ILE A 93 3.55 1.82 -5.59
C ILE A 93 3.55 3.23 -6.19
N LYS A 94 3.00 3.37 -7.39
CA LYS A 94 2.92 4.61 -8.14
C LYS A 94 1.46 5.02 -8.37
N ARG A 95 1.18 6.31 -8.29
CA ARG A 95 -0.12 6.92 -8.67
C ARG A 95 -0.06 7.64 -10.01
N GLU A 96 1.06 8.31 -10.34
CA GLU A 96 1.20 9.09 -11.57
C GLU A 96 2.43 8.66 -12.41
N PRO A 97 2.39 8.78 -13.75
CA PRO A 97 1.25 9.19 -14.59
C PRO A 97 0.15 8.11 -14.72
N GLN A 98 0.36 6.95 -14.10
CA GLN A 98 -0.59 5.84 -14.07
C GLN A 98 -0.35 5.03 -12.79
N ILE A 99 -1.40 4.34 -12.34
CA ILE A 99 -1.29 3.34 -11.27
C ILE A 99 -0.31 2.23 -11.68
N GLY A 100 0.61 1.89 -10.78
CA GLY A 100 1.58 0.83 -11.05
C GLY A 100 2.28 0.31 -9.80
N VAL A 101 2.84 -0.90 -9.92
CA VAL A 101 3.65 -1.55 -8.89
C VAL A 101 4.96 -2.01 -9.52
N ILE A 102 6.08 -1.69 -8.88
CA ILE A 102 7.43 -2.08 -9.29
C ILE A 102 8.05 -2.86 -8.14
N VAL A 103 8.55 -4.06 -8.41
CA VAL A 103 9.30 -4.88 -7.44
C VAL A 103 10.78 -4.77 -7.79
N GLU A 104 11.58 -4.24 -6.87
CA GLU A 104 13.05 -4.08 -6.96
C GLU A 104 13.77 -5.13 -6.14
#